data_AF-A0A0R3UC12-F1
#
_entry.id   AF-A0A0R3UC12-F1
#
_cell.length_a   1.000
_cell.length_b   1.000
_cell.length_c   1.000
_cell.angle_alpha   90.00
_cell.angle_beta   90.00
_cell.angle_gamma   90.00
#
_symmetry.space_group_name_H-M   'P 1'
#
loop_
_entity.id
_entity.type
_entity.pdbx_description
1 polymer ?
#
loop_
_entity_poly.entity_id
_entity_poly.type
_entity_poly.pdbx_seq_one_letter_code
_entity_poly.pdbx_strand_id
1 'polypeptide(L)'
;MWIAGVYATSEEDRNEIEEFHRQMREDVQPTASSMHLISYSVELEQLAEEWLAHRDYRNPDTKIFPQYEGVGQIMTAQRTENLTFKDTYYYLRAQKDFYDFENDECEDYCGDYKQVSNNL
;
A
#
# COMPACT_ATOMS: atom_id res chain seq x y z
N MET A 1 2.75 8.77 -0.31
CA MET A 1 3.02 7.32 -0.32
C MET A 1 1.98 6.70 -1.20
N TRP A 2 2.41 5.93 -2.18
CA TRP A 2 1.61 5.59 -3.35
C TRP A 2 1.76 4.09 -3.59
N ILE A 3 0.68 3.41 -3.95
CA ILE A 3 0.70 1.96 -4.19
C ILE A 3 0.72 1.69 -5.68
N ALA A 4 1.51 0.70 -6.05
CA ALA A 4 1.50 0.07 -7.34
C ALA A 4 1.05 -1.39 -7.18
N GLY A 5 0.15 -1.83 -8.05
CA GLY A 5 -0.17 -3.24 -8.24
C GLY A 5 0.33 -3.67 -9.61
N VAL A 6 1.17 -4.71 -9.67
CA VAL A 6 1.78 -5.19 -10.93
C VAL A 6 0.76 -5.91 -11.86
N TYR A 7 -0.52 -5.83 -11.52
CA TYR A 7 -1.63 -6.25 -12.37
C TYR A 7 -2.57 -5.09 -12.76
N ALA A 8 -2.27 -3.84 -12.36
CA ALA A 8 -3.10 -2.67 -12.64
C ALA A 8 -2.88 -2.11 -14.06
N THR A 9 -3.16 -2.93 -15.07
CA THR A 9 -2.87 -2.58 -16.47
C THR A 9 -3.95 -1.71 -17.12
N SER A 10 -5.13 -1.60 -16.50
CA SER A 10 -6.26 -0.81 -17.02
C SER A 10 -6.51 0.46 -16.21
N GLU A 11 -7.13 1.46 -16.84
CA GLU A 11 -7.59 2.67 -16.15
C GLU A 11 -8.59 2.36 -15.02
N GLU A 12 -9.38 1.29 -15.18
CA GLU A 12 -10.30 0.81 -14.15
C GLU A 12 -9.55 0.32 -12.90
N ASP A 13 -8.50 -0.49 -13.07
CA ASP A 13 -7.67 -0.97 -11.94
C ASP A 13 -7.00 0.19 -11.21
N ARG A 14 -6.49 1.19 -11.95
CA ARG A 14 -5.83 2.37 -11.39
C ARG A 14 -6.80 3.21 -10.58
N ASN A 15 -8.02 3.42 -11.10
CA ASN A 15 -9.08 4.11 -10.38
C ASN A 15 -9.52 3.34 -9.13
N GLU A 16 -9.57 2.01 -9.19
CA GLU A 16 -9.91 1.17 -8.02
C GLU A 16 -8.85 1.29 -6.91
N ILE A 17 -7.56 1.37 -7.26
CA ILE A 17 -6.47 1.59 -6.31
C ILE A 17 -6.58 2.96 -5.63
N GLU A 18 -6.78 4.03 -6.42
CA GLU A 18 -6.99 5.38 -5.88
C GLU A 18 -8.20 5.43 -4.93
N GLU A 19 -9.31 4.84 -5.35
CA GLU A 19 -10.55 4.80 -4.59
C GLU A 19 -10.40 4.04 -3.27
N PHE A 20 -9.70 2.89 -3.29
CA PHE A 20 -9.41 2.14 -2.08
C PHE A 20 -8.59 2.98 -1.08
N HIS A 21 -7.53 3.65 -1.55
CA HIS A 21 -6.74 4.56 -0.72
C HIS A 21 -7.57 5.69 -0.14
N ARG A 22 -8.41 6.32 -0.97
CA ARG A 22 -9.29 7.40 -0.55
C ARG A 22 -10.19 6.94 0.60
N GLN A 23 -10.87 5.80 0.45
CA GLN A 23 -11.71 5.22 1.50
C GLN A 23 -10.92 4.95 2.78
N MET A 24 -9.74 4.31 2.69
CA MET A 24 -8.93 3.99 3.87
C MET A 24 -8.47 5.23 4.66
N ARG A 25 -8.31 6.36 3.98
CA ARG A 25 -7.86 7.65 4.53
C ARG A 25 -8.99 8.50 5.07
N GLU A 26 -10.17 8.41 4.45
CA GLU A 26 -11.39 9.07 4.92
C GLU A 26 -11.95 8.39 6.18
N ASP A 27 -11.82 7.06 6.27
CA ASP A 27 -12.39 6.24 7.34
C ASP A 27 -11.45 6.01 8.55
N VAL A 28 -10.34 6.76 8.63
CA VAL A 28 -9.45 6.70 9.80
C VAL A 28 -10.18 7.19 11.05
N GLN A 29 -9.94 6.50 12.16
CA GLN A 29 -10.50 6.85 13.47
C GLN A 29 -9.35 6.92 14.49
N PRO A 30 -9.24 8.03 15.23
CA PRO A 30 -10.01 9.27 15.11
C PRO A 30 -9.78 9.97 13.76
N THR A 31 -10.72 10.83 13.38
CA THR A 31 -10.67 11.56 12.10
C THR A 31 -9.42 12.44 12.02
N ALA A 32 -8.65 12.27 10.95
CA ALA A 32 -7.46 13.08 10.71
C ALA A 32 -7.82 14.52 10.30
N SER A 33 -7.16 15.50 10.92
CA SER A 33 -7.38 16.94 10.63
C SER A 33 -6.65 17.43 9.37
N SER A 34 -5.65 16.69 8.89
CA SER A 34 -4.78 17.11 7.77
C SER A 34 -4.40 15.95 6.85
N MET A 35 -5.38 15.12 6.47
CA MET A 35 -5.14 14.01 5.55
C MET A 35 -4.99 14.50 4.11
N HIS A 36 -3.86 14.18 3.46
CA HIS A 36 -3.65 14.53 2.05
C HIS A 36 -4.44 13.61 1.12
N LEU A 37 -4.92 14.13 0.00
CA LEU A 37 -5.45 13.32 -1.09
C LEU A 37 -4.31 12.56 -1.78
N ILE A 38 -4.62 11.35 -2.25
CA ILE A 38 -3.74 10.53 -3.08
C ILE A 38 -4.31 10.53 -4.50
N SER A 39 -3.43 10.52 -5.50
CA SER A 39 -3.73 10.18 -6.89
C SER A 39 -2.94 8.93 -7.30
N TYR A 40 -3.03 8.50 -8.54
CA TYR A 40 -2.20 7.44 -9.09
C TYR A 40 -0.90 8.05 -9.62
N SER A 41 0.18 7.27 -9.62
CA SER A 41 1.45 7.66 -10.26
C SER A 41 1.95 6.51 -11.12
N VAL A 42 2.02 6.77 -12.42
CA VAL A 42 2.55 5.81 -13.40
C VAL A 42 4.06 5.60 -13.19
N GLU A 43 4.77 6.59 -12.66
CA GLU A 43 6.18 6.46 -12.29
C GLU A 43 6.38 5.44 -11.15
N LEU A 44 5.48 5.43 -10.16
CA LEU A 44 5.56 4.50 -9.03
C LEU A 44 5.05 3.10 -9.40
N GLU A 45 4.09 3.01 -10.33
CA GLU A 45 3.72 1.76 -11.01
C GLU A 45 4.94 1.12 -11.67
N GLN A 46 5.68 1.87 -12.48
CA GLN A 46 6.90 1.39 -13.15
C GLN A 46 7.96 0.91 -12.16
N LEU A 47 8.20 1.66 -11.08
CA LEU A 47 9.16 1.25 -10.05
C LEU A 47 8.78 -0.08 -9.39
N ALA A 48 7.49 -0.34 -9.18
CA ALA A 48 7.04 -1.61 -8.62
C ALA A 48 7.13 -2.77 -9.61
N GLU A 49 6.81 -2.54 -10.89
CA GLU A 49 7.03 -3.53 -11.95
C GLU A 49 8.52 -3.90 -12.05
N GLU A 50 9.41 -2.89 -12.03
CA GLU A 50 10.85 -3.08 -11.99
C GLU A 50 11.28 -3.90 -10.76
N TRP A 51 10.74 -3.61 -9.58
CA TRP A 51 11.11 -4.33 -8.36
C TRP A 51 10.65 -5.80 -8.42
N LEU A 52 9.42 -6.07 -8.86
CA LEU A 52 8.94 -7.44 -9.00
C LEU A 52 9.74 -8.26 -10.01
N ALA A 53 10.33 -7.62 -11.03
CA ALA A 53 11.20 -8.31 -11.98
C ALA A 53 12.46 -8.90 -11.33
N HIS A 54 12.92 -8.33 -10.20
CA HIS A 54 14.01 -8.91 -9.41
C HIS A 54 13.63 -10.21 -8.68
N ARG A 55 12.32 -10.48 -8.54
CA ARG A 55 11.76 -11.63 -7.79
C ARG A 55 12.29 -11.71 -6.35
N ASP A 56 12.51 -10.56 -5.75
CA ASP A 56 12.90 -10.42 -4.35
C ASP A 56 11.69 -9.98 -3.54
N TYR A 57 11.45 -10.63 -2.42
CA TYR A 57 10.34 -10.31 -1.50
C TYR A 57 10.77 -9.36 -0.38
N ARG A 58 12.02 -8.89 -0.42
CA ARG A 58 12.55 -7.89 0.53
C ARG A 58 12.35 -6.49 -0.05
N ASN A 59 12.34 -5.49 0.83
CA ASN A 59 12.38 -4.09 0.40
C ASN A 59 13.73 -3.79 -0.30
N PRO A 60 13.77 -2.88 -1.27
CA PRO A 60 15.00 -2.49 -1.94
C PRO A 60 15.98 -1.85 -0.96
N ASP A 61 17.25 -2.26 -1.05
CA ASP A 61 18.34 -1.52 -0.42
C ASP A 61 18.58 -0.23 -1.22
N THR A 62 18.19 0.90 -0.65
CA THR A 62 18.26 2.21 -1.32
C THR A 62 19.70 2.66 -1.59
N LYS A 63 20.71 2.05 -0.97
CA LYS A 63 22.12 2.30 -1.34
C LYS A 63 22.50 1.65 -2.67
N ILE A 64 21.81 0.57 -3.03
CA ILE A 64 22.01 -0.18 -4.28
C ILE A 64 21.03 0.31 -5.34
N PHE A 65 19.78 0.56 -4.94
CA PHE A 65 18.68 1.00 -5.79
C PHE A 65 18.15 2.37 -5.32
N PRO A 66 18.91 3.47 -5.57
CA PRO A 66 18.57 4.80 -5.06
C PRO A 66 17.25 5.35 -5.61
N GLN A 67 16.73 4.82 -6.72
CA GLN A 67 15.43 5.22 -7.26
C GLN A 67 14.24 4.89 -6.33
N TYR A 68 14.44 4.00 -5.34
CA TYR A 68 13.44 3.68 -4.32
C TYR A 68 13.61 4.48 -3.03
N GLU A 69 14.54 5.42 -2.97
CA GLU A 69 14.72 6.27 -1.79
C GLU A 69 13.45 7.13 -1.54
N GLY A 70 12.91 7.04 -0.32
CA GLY A 70 11.67 7.73 0.04
C GLY A 70 10.38 7.12 -0.54
N VAL A 71 10.47 5.97 -1.24
CA VAL A 71 9.32 5.26 -1.78
C VAL A 71 8.86 4.19 -0.79
N GLY A 72 7.64 4.35 -0.25
CA GLY A 72 6.99 3.31 0.55
C GLY A 72 6.51 2.15 -0.33
N GLN A 73 6.55 0.92 0.19
CA GLN A 73 6.18 -0.28 -0.56
C GLN A 73 5.32 -1.21 0.28
N ILE A 74 4.25 -1.73 -0.32
CA ILE A 74 3.47 -2.86 0.19
C ILE A 74 3.64 -3.98 -0.81
N MET A 75 4.11 -5.14 -0.34
CA MET A 75 4.24 -6.34 -1.16
C MET A 75 3.38 -7.44 -0.57
N THR A 76 2.41 -7.92 -1.35
CA THR A 76 1.60 -9.07 -0.97
C THR A 76 2.03 -10.29 -1.78
N ALA A 77 2.35 -11.38 -1.09
CA ALA A 77 2.67 -12.66 -1.70
C ALA A 77 1.64 -13.68 -1.24
N GLN A 78 0.90 -14.29 -2.18
CA GLN A 78 0.04 -15.43 -1.88
C GLN A 78 0.39 -16.61 -2.79
N ARG A 79 0.18 -17.82 -2.28
CA ARG A 79 0.42 -19.08 -3.00
C ARG A 79 -0.72 -19.46 -3.96
N THR A 80 -1.69 -18.56 -4.16
CA THR A 80 -2.86 -18.80 -5.02
C THR A 80 -2.60 -18.23 -6.41
N GLU A 81 -3.09 -18.91 -7.44
CA GLU A 81 -2.90 -18.46 -8.84
C GLU A 81 -3.79 -17.27 -9.22
N ASN A 82 -4.72 -16.85 -8.35
CA ASN A 82 -5.76 -15.86 -8.66
C ASN A 82 -5.90 -14.82 -7.54
N LEU A 83 -4.82 -14.13 -7.17
CA LEU A 83 -4.92 -12.99 -6.25
C LEU A 83 -5.61 -11.82 -6.97
N THR A 84 -6.69 -11.31 -6.39
CA THR A 84 -7.37 -10.11 -6.90
C THR A 84 -7.05 -8.87 -6.05
N PHE A 85 -7.28 -7.68 -6.60
CA PHE A 85 -7.21 -6.43 -5.82
C PHE A 85 -8.11 -6.48 -4.59
N LYS A 86 -9.32 -7.04 -4.73
CA LYS A 86 -10.26 -7.21 -3.64
C LYS A 86 -9.71 -8.04 -2.47
N ASP A 87 -8.99 -9.13 -2.77
CA ASP A 87 -8.36 -9.96 -1.73
C ASP A 87 -7.26 -9.18 -0.99
N THR A 88 -6.47 -8.40 -1.75
CA THR A 88 -5.46 -7.51 -1.18
C THR A 88 -6.11 -6.46 -0.27
N TYR A 89 -7.18 -5.80 -0.72
CA TYR A 89 -7.91 -4.80 0.05
C TYR A 89 -8.54 -5.35 1.33
N TYR A 90 -9.04 -6.60 1.29
CA TYR A 90 -9.55 -7.26 2.47
C TYR A 90 -8.45 -7.45 3.52
N TYR A 91 -7.28 -7.94 3.11
CA TYR A 91 -6.13 -8.11 4.00
C TYR A 91 -5.65 -6.78 4.59
N LEU A 92 -5.52 -5.74 3.77
CA LEU A 92 -5.10 -4.41 4.20
C LEU A 92 -6.07 -3.77 5.18
N ARG A 93 -7.38 -3.98 4.99
CA ARG A 93 -8.41 -3.50 5.93
C ARG A 93 -8.38 -4.23 7.25
N ALA A 94 -8.19 -5.55 7.24
CA ALA A 94 -8.19 -6.36 8.45
C ALA A 94 -7.08 -5.95 9.43
N GLN A 95 -5.95 -5.45 8.93
CA GLN A 95 -4.87 -4.92 9.76
C GLN A 95 -5.28 -3.72 10.63
N LYS A 96 -6.35 -3.00 10.29
CA LYS A 96 -6.89 -1.91 11.11
C LYS A 96 -7.27 -2.40 12.51
N ASP A 97 -7.81 -3.61 12.62
CA ASP A 97 -8.28 -4.17 13.88
C ASP A 97 -7.12 -4.47 14.86
N PHE A 98 -5.87 -4.48 14.36
CA PHE A 98 -4.67 -4.65 15.17
C PHE A 98 -4.01 -3.33 15.56
N TYR A 99 -4.49 -2.19 15.08
CA TYR A 99 -3.87 -0.90 15.34
C TYR A 99 -4.60 -0.15 16.46
N ASP A 100 -3.91 0.06 17.58
CA ASP A 100 -4.31 0.97 18.64
C ASP A 100 -3.81 2.38 18.31
N PHE A 101 -4.73 3.23 17.85
CA PHE A 101 -4.42 4.61 17.51
C PHE A 101 -3.99 5.44 18.73
N GLU A 102 -4.58 5.23 19.90
CA GLU A 102 -4.33 6.07 21.08
C GLU A 102 -2.89 5.91 21.59
N ASN A 103 -2.35 4.70 21.46
CA ASN A 103 -0.99 4.37 21.87
C ASN A 103 0.02 4.34 20.71
N ASP A 104 -0.44 4.46 19.46
CA ASP A 104 0.37 4.25 18.24
C ASP A 104 1.06 2.86 18.23
N GLU A 105 0.33 1.84 18.68
CA GLU A 105 0.82 0.48 18.83
C GLU A 105 0.06 -0.50 17.93
N CYS A 106 0.77 -1.53 17.46
CA CYS A 106 0.21 -2.63 16.69
C CYS A 106 0.17 -3.89 17.60
N GLU A 107 -1.02 -4.46 17.87
CA GLU A 107 -1.15 -5.75 18.57
C GLU A 107 -0.63 -6.94 17.75
N ASP A 108 -0.73 -6.82 16.42
CA ASP A 108 -0.14 -7.70 15.39
C ASP A 108 0.21 -6.84 14.16
N TYR A 109 0.82 -7.39 13.12
CA TYR A 109 1.28 -6.61 11.96
C TYR A 109 0.21 -5.68 11.39
N CYS A 110 0.46 -4.37 11.53
CA CYS A 110 -0.44 -3.31 11.05
C CYS A 110 0.27 -2.27 10.15
N GLY A 111 1.48 -2.60 9.69
CA GLY A 111 2.34 -1.71 8.91
C GLY A 111 1.73 -1.30 7.56
N ASP A 112 1.09 -2.23 6.85
CA ASP A 112 0.46 -1.89 5.57
C ASP A 112 -0.79 -1.03 5.81
N TYR A 113 -1.55 -1.29 6.87
CA TYR A 113 -2.67 -0.42 7.27
C TYR A 113 -2.18 1.00 7.54
N LYS A 114 -1.17 1.17 8.39
CA LYS A 114 -0.59 2.49 8.69
C LYS A 114 -0.10 3.18 7.42
N GLN A 115 0.48 2.40 6.50
CA GLN A 115 0.88 2.91 5.20
C GLN A 115 -0.32 3.39 4.37
N VAL A 116 -1.31 2.55 4.05
CA VAL A 116 -2.43 2.95 3.18
C VAL A 116 -3.25 4.11 3.75
N SER A 117 -3.36 4.16 5.08
CA SER A 117 -4.10 5.19 5.82
C SER A 117 -3.28 6.43 6.18
N ASN A 118 -1.98 6.45 5.86
CA ASN A 118 -1.05 7.54 6.23
C ASN A 118 -0.92 7.80 7.74
N ASN A 119 -1.12 6.77 8.57
CA ASN A 119 -0.89 6.83 10.01
C ASN A 119 0.58 6.48 10.37
N LEU A 120 1.55 6.86 9.52
CA LEU A 120 2.99 6.63 9.74
C LEU A 120 3.63 7.70 10.62
#